data_AF-A0A485AZE4-F1
#
_entry.id   AF-A0A485AZE4-F1
#
_cell.length_a   1.000
_cell.length_b   1.000
_cell.length_c   1.000
_cell.angle_alpha   90.00
_cell.angle_beta   90.00
_cell.angle_gamma   90.00
#
_symmetry.space_group_name_H-M   'P 1'
#
loop_
_entity.id
_entity.type
_entity.pdbx_description
1 polymer ?
#
loop_
_entity_poly.entity_id
_entity_poly.type
_entity_poly.pdbx_seq_one_letter_code
_entity_poly.pdbx_strand_id
1 'polypeptide(L)' 'MTSQVIRFELRFATEKEQTSLLIDADAPVYDFVRLRVLNGEPVSLDMTVMPVALVPG' A
#
# COMPACT_ATOMS: atom_id res chain seq x y z
N MET A 1 -18.29 -7.05 5.32
CA MET A 1 -16.83 -7.23 5.17
C MET A 1 -16.14 -6.15 5.97
N THR A 2 -15.19 -6.50 6.82
CA THR A 2 -14.36 -5.54 7.57
C THR A 2 -12.91 -5.64 7.10
N SER A 3 -12.10 -4.64 7.45
CA SER A 3 -10.68 -4.62 7.12
C SER A 3 -9.87 -4.22 8.34
N GLN A 4 -8.76 -4.92 8.54
CA GLN A 4 -7.78 -4.62 9.57
C GLN A 4 -6.47 -4.20 8.91
N VAL A 5 -5.95 -3.04 9.29
CA VAL A 5 -4.62 -2.60 8.85
C VAL A 5 -3.58 -3.43 9.60
N ILE A 6 -2.75 -4.15 8.85
CA ILE A 6 -1.65 -4.96 9.38
C ILE A 6 -0.33 -4.18 9.29
N ARG A 7 -0.15 -3.43 8.20
CA ARG A 7 1.00 -2.55 8.00
C ARG A 7 0.54 -1.27 7.33
N PHE A 8 1.08 -0.16 7.82
CA PHE A 8 1.02 1.13 7.15
C PHE A 8 2.34 1.86 7.36
N GLU A 9 3.12 1.99 6.30
CA GLU A 9 4.45 2.58 6.35
C GLU A 9 4.65 3.59 5.23
N LEU A 10 5.43 4.62 5.55
CA LEU A 10 5.98 5.56 4.58
C LEU A 10 7.42 5.12 4.28
N ARG A 11 7.72 4.84 3.02
CA ARG A 11 9.06 4.44 2.59
C ARG A 11 9.37 4.98 1.20
N PHE A 12 10.63 4.90 0.79
CA PHE A 12 11.00 5.16 -0.60
C PHE A 12 10.62 3.98 -1.51
N ALA A 13 10.37 4.28 -2.77
CA ALA A 13 10.02 3.29 -3.79
C ALA A 13 11.22 2.40 -4.13
N THR A 14 10.96 1.11 -4.31
CA THR A 14 11.94 0.17 -4.88
C THR A 14 12.09 0.40 -6.39
N GLU A 15 13.18 -0.05 -7.02
CA GLU A 15 13.39 0.10 -8.48
C GLU A 15 12.22 -0.43 -9.32
N LYS A 16 11.61 -1.54 -8.88
CA LYS A 16 10.43 -2.12 -9.53
C LYS A 16 9.22 -1.19 -9.44
N GLU A 17 8.99 -0.59 -8.28
CA GLU A 17 7.86 0.33 -8.05
C GLU A 17 8.08 1.66 -8.76
N GLN A 18 9.31 2.18 -8.77
CA GLN A 18 9.69 3.35 -9.56
C GLN A 18 9.28 3.17 -11.03
N THR A 19 9.65 2.03 -11.62
CA THR A 19 9.30 1.70 -13.01
C THR A 19 7.81 1.51 -13.20
N SER A 20 7.14 0.81 -12.28
CA SER A 20 5.71 0.48 -12.40
C SER A 20 4.79 1.69 -12.19
N LEU A 21 5.21 2.63 -11.34
CA LEU A 21 4.43 3.81 -10.94
C LEU A 21 4.90 5.08 -11.67
N LEU A 22 5.98 5.00 -12.45
CA LEU A 22 6.61 6.13 -13.15
C LEU A 22 6.99 7.26 -12.18
N ILE A 23 7.72 6.90 -11.13
CA ILE A 23 8.19 7.83 -10.09
C ILE A 23 9.70 7.68 -9.87
N ASP A 24 10.33 8.74 -9.36
CA ASP A 24 11.76 8.76 -9.05
C ASP A 24 12.10 7.96 -7.78
N ALA A 25 13.38 7.63 -7.59
CA ALA A 25 13.85 6.82 -6.47
C ALA A 25 13.69 7.48 -5.09
N ASP A 26 13.67 8.81 -5.06
CA ASP A 26 13.43 9.62 -3.87
C ASP A 26 11.94 9.92 -3.66
N ALA A 27 11.05 9.45 -4.54
CA ALA A 27 9.62 9.59 -4.35
C ALA A 27 9.14 8.66 -3.21
N PRO A 28 8.51 9.21 -2.15
CA PRO A 28 7.95 8.39 -1.10
C PRO A 28 6.65 7.73 -1.55
N VAL A 29 6.44 6.52 -1.07
CA VAL A 29 5.23 5.72 -1.27
C VAL A 29 4.64 5.32 0.07
N TYR A 30 3.31 5.23 0.11
CA TYR A 30 2.62 4.50 1.16
C TYR A 30 2.62 3.02 0.83
N ASP A 31 3.02 2.18 1.78
CA ASP A 31 2.92 0.73 1.74
C ASP A 31 1.88 0.27 2.75
N PHE A 32 0.75 -0.21 2.23
CA PHE A 32 -0.38 -0.68 3.01
C PHE A 32 -0.55 -2.20 2.86
N VAL A 33 -0.69 -2.88 3.99
CA VAL A 33 -1.16 -4.27 4.05
C VAL A 33 -2.44 -4.32 4.87
N ARG A 34 -3.52 -4.84 4.28
CA ARG A 34 -4.83 -4.96 4.95
C ARG A 34 -5.34 -6.39 4.89
N LEU A 35 -5.75 -6.91 6.04
CA LEU A 35 -6.50 -8.16 6.12
C LEU A 35 -7.97 -7.88 5.88
N ARG A 36 -8.55 -8.52 4.87
CA ARG A 36 -10.01 -8.55 4.67
C ARG A 36 -10.60 -9.70 5.49
N VAL A 37 -11.66 -9.37 6.22
CA VAL A 37 -12.41 -10.33 7.03
C VAL A 37 -13.85 -10.35 6.56
N LEU A 38 -14.36 -11.55 6.28
CA LEU A 38 -15.74 -11.78 5.89
C LEU A 38 -16.38 -12.75 6.87
N ASN A 39 -17.48 -12.33 7.51
CA ASN A 39 -18.21 -13.12 8.50
C ASN A 39 -17.32 -13.67 9.64
N GLY A 40 -16.32 -12.89 10.06
CA GLY A 40 -15.37 -13.27 11.12
C GLY A 40 -14.16 -14.06 10.63
N GLU A 41 -14.16 -14.56 9.40
CA GLU A 41 -13.07 -15.34 8.84
C GLU A 41 -12.12 -14.48 7.97
N PRO A 42 -10.79 -14.64 8.10
CA PRO A 42 -9.82 -13.97 7.24
C PRO A 42 -9.89 -14.54 5.82
N VAL A 43 -10.04 -13.67 4.81
CA VAL A 43 -10.24 -14.10 3.41
C VAL A 43 -9.15 -13.66 2.45
N SER A 44 -8.51 -12.51 2.68
CA SER A 44 -7.42 -12.04 1.81
C SER A 44 -6.53 -11.02 2.50
N LEU A 45 -5.30 -10.90 2.00
CA LEU A 45 -4.42 -9.78 2.28
C LEU A 45 -4.33 -8.90 1.03
N ASP A 46 -4.73 -7.64 1.17
CA ASP A 46 -4.49 -6.63 0.16
C ASP A 46 -3.16 -5.95 0.43
N MET A 47 -2.31 -5.90 -0.59
CA MET A 47 -1.08 -5.11 -0.58
C MET A 47 -1.26 -3.97 -1.57
N THR A 48 -1.00 -2.75 -1.13
CA THR A 48 -1.12 -1.56 -1.97
C THR A 48 0.09 -0.68 -1.75
N VAL A 49 0.71 -0.29 -2.86
CA VAL A 49 1.78 0.71 -2.88
C VAL A 49 1.28 1.88 -3.71
N MET A 50 1.29 3.08 -3.14
CA MET A 50 0.80 4.27 -3.82
C MET A 50 1.77 5.45 -3.62
N PRO A 51 2.08 6.23 -4.68
CA PRO A 51 2.84 7.47 -4.53
C PRO A 51 2.11 8.44 -3.60
N VAL A 52 2.82 9.00 -2.63
CA VAL A 52 2.22 9.96 -1.67
C VAL A 52 1.66 11.17 -2.38
N ALA A 53 2.33 11.63 -3.44
CA ALA A 53 1.93 12.79 -4.24
C ALA A 53 0.53 12.68 -4.89
N LEU A 54 -0.02 11.46 -5.01
CA LEU A 54 -1.34 11.21 -5.61
C LEU A 54 -2.47 11.12 -4.58
N VAL A 55 -2.16 11.19 -3.29
CA VAL A 55 -3.18 11.18 -2.24
C VAL A 55 -3.58 12.63 -1.94
N PRO A 56 -4.82 13.06 -2.27
CA PRO A 56 -5.30 14.37 -1.86
C PRO A 56 -5.41 14.40 -0.33
N GLY A 57 -4.88 15.46 0.28
CA GLY A 57 -5.05 15.76 1.70
C GLY A 57 -6.46 16.22 2.03
#